data_AF-A0AAJ6WZZ7-F1
#
_entry.id   AF-A0AAJ6WZZ7-F1
#
_cell.length_a   1.000
_cell.length_b   1.000
_cell.length_c   1.000
_cell.angle_alpha   90.00
_cell.angle_beta   90.00
_cell.angle_gamma   90.00
#
_symmetry.space_group_name_H-M   'P 1'
#
loop_
_entity.id
_entity.type
_entity.pdbx_description
1 polymer ?
#
loop_
_entity_poly.entity_id
_entity_poly.type
_entity_poly.pdbx_seq_one_letter_code
_entity_poly.pdbx_strand_id
1 'polypeptide(L)'
;MWPEFEASKILRNMLGSNNLVVDLPNSTETMLELEETSSSSVPPSPITSKKYITDDQDKHKIFVGSWNVGGIAPPDDLNMEDWLCTQTEPADIYVLGFQEVVPLNAGNVVPGFENSKICTKWNSLIREALNNSTSKPVHEDKVGEFQKVLPVKKNRSSNSLGKSSNTFPHCFDCIISKQMVGIFITIWVRGDLLPYIQHPSVSCVGCGIMGCLGNKGSVSVRFCLHETSLCFVCSHLASGGKEGDEKNRNADATEILSRTRFSRGPLRNLPRKILDHDQVVWLGDLNYRIYLPDSKTRYLVQKKEWNILLEKDQLKAELVEGHVFQGWHEGKIEFAPTYKYYKNSQVYYGCDQKRKGEKKRAPA
;
A
#
# COMPACT_ATOMS: atom_id res chain seq x y z
N MET A 1 28.07 25.32 -13.55
CA MET A 1 28.07 24.90 -12.13
C MET A 1 26.91 25.65 -11.46
N TRP A 2 25.70 25.13 -11.65
CA TRP A 2 24.50 25.61 -10.93
C TRP A 2 24.35 24.74 -9.67
N PRO A 3 23.90 25.28 -8.53
CA PRO A 3 24.10 24.62 -7.26
C PRO A 3 23.06 23.51 -7.06
N GLU A 4 23.52 22.26 -6.97
CA GLU A 4 22.76 21.08 -6.48
C GLU A 4 22.01 21.36 -5.18
N PHE A 5 22.51 22.31 -4.38
CA PHE A 5 21.94 22.68 -3.09
C PHE A 5 20.57 23.38 -3.19
N GLU A 6 20.35 24.25 -4.18
CA GLU A 6 19.10 25.01 -4.31
C GLU A 6 17.96 24.15 -4.88
N ALA A 7 18.25 23.29 -5.86
CA ALA A 7 17.27 22.35 -6.42
C ALA A 7 16.78 21.34 -5.35
N SER A 8 17.67 20.85 -4.49
CA SER A 8 17.31 19.94 -3.39
C SER A 8 16.42 20.59 -2.32
N LYS A 9 16.52 21.91 -2.14
CA LYS A 9 15.77 22.67 -1.12
C LYS A 9 14.36 22.99 -1.63
N ILE A 10 14.24 23.34 -2.90
CA ILE A 10 12.95 23.58 -3.58
C ILE A 10 12.17 22.27 -3.74
N LEU A 11 12.81 21.15 -4.09
CA LEU A 11 12.18 19.82 -4.15
C LEU A 11 11.70 19.32 -2.78
N ARG A 12 12.46 19.58 -1.70
CA ARG A 12 12.05 19.23 -0.33
C ARG A 12 10.81 19.99 0.14
N ASN A 13 10.67 21.27 -0.26
CA ASN A 13 9.50 22.07 0.07
C ASN A 13 8.26 21.73 -0.80
N MET A 14 8.46 21.23 -2.04
CA MET A 14 7.38 20.86 -2.97
C MET A 14 6.81 19.44 -2.75
N LEU A 15 7.60 18.54 -2.15
CA LEU A 15 7.15 17.19 -1.73
C LEU A 15 6.41 17.19 -0.37
N GLY A 16 6.31 18.35 0.28
CA GLY A 16 5.65 18.55 1.58
C GLY A 16 4.14 18.78 1.53
N SER A 17 3.47 18.49 0.41
CA SER A 17 2.01 18.60 0.31
C SER A 17 1.32 17.51 1.14
N ASN A 18 0.88 17.89 2.35
CA ASN A 18 0.04 17.12 3.27
C ASN A 18 -1.42 17.02 2.77
N ASN A 19 -1.65 16.62 1.52
CA ASN A 19 -3.00 16.25 1.10
C ASN A 19 -3.26 14.80 1.51
N LEU A 20 -3.43 14.61 2.81
CA LEU A 20 -4.08 13.43 3.36
C LEU A 20 -5.58 13.59 3.05
N VAL A 21 -6.15 12.69 2.25
CA VAL A 21 -7.61 12.52 2.28
C VAL A 21 -7.89 11.74 3.55
N VAL A 22 -8.43 12.44 4.54
CA VAL A 22 -8.82 11.90 5.84
C VAL A 22 -10.34 12.00 5.90
N ASP A 23 -11.05 10.89 5.75
CA ASP A 23 -12.49 10.83 6.01
C ASP A 23 -12.71 10.71 7.54
N LEU A 24 -12.23 11.68 8.34
CA LEU A 24 -12.57 11.75 9.78
C LEU A 24 -13.76 12.70 9.99
N PRO A 25 -14.73 12.35 10.84
CA PRO A 25 -15.73 13.31 11.28
C PRO A 25 -15.05 14.42 12.11
N ASN A 26 -15.19 15.67 11.66
CA ASN A 26 -14.75 16.87 12.38
C ASN A 26 -15.49 16.98 13.71
N SER A 27 -14.87 16.56 14.82
CA SER A 27 -15.24 17.05 16.15
C SER A 27 -14.43 18.30 16.45
N THR A 28 -15.04 19.45 16.16
CA THR A 28 -14.66 20.73 16.78
C THR A 28 -14.91 20.62 18.28
N GLU A 29 -13.85 20.54 19.08
CA GLU A 29 -13.90 20.94 20.49
C GLU A 29 -12.99 22.13 20.73
N THR A 30 -13.65 23.17 21.22
CA THR A 30 -13.18 24.49 21.58
C THR A 30 -11.98 24.43 22.53
N MET A 31 -10.87 25.06 22.14
CA MET A 31 -9.79 25.39 23.06
C MET A 31 -10.33 26.33 24.14
N LEU A 32 -10.41 25.84 25.38
CA LEU A 32 -10.47 26.69 26.56
C LEU A 32 -9.03 26.94 27.02
N GLU A 33 -8.61 28.20 26.95
CA GLU A 33 -7.40 28.73 27.56
C GLU A 33 -7.43 28.45 29.07
N LEU A 34 -6.36 27.84 29.59
CA LEU A 34 -6.07 27.84 31.02
C LEU A 34 -4.73 28.53 31.22
N GLU A 35 -4.79 29.65 31.93
CA GLU A 35 -3.70 30.53 32.28
C GLU A 35 -2.64 29.82 33.15
N GLU A 36 -1.38 30.06 32.82
CA GLU A 36 -0.23 29.63 33.61
C GLU A 36 -0.22 30.37 34.97
N THR A 37 -0.32 29.61 36.07
CA THR A 37 0.11 30.09 37.38
C THR A 37 1.17 29.15 37.95
N SER A 38 2.29 29.76 38.31
CA SER A 38 3.50 29.16 38.85
C SER A 38 3.31 28.61 40.28
N SER A 39 3.76 27.39 40.58
CA SER A 39 4.58 27.07 41.77
C SER A 39 4.91 25.57 41.98
N SER A 40 6.18 25.36 42.34
CA SER A 40 6.83 24.29 43.14
C SER A 40 6.46 22.80 43.03
N SER A 41 7.40 22.04 42.46
CA SER A 41 8.06 20.81 42.95
C SER A 41 7.33 19.82 43.87
N VAL A 42 7.00 18.64 43.33
CA VAL A 42 6.98 17.32 44.02
C VAL A 42 7.40 16.23 43.00
N PRO A 43 8.28 15.26 43.34
CA PRO A 43 8.67 14.20 42.41
C PRO A 43 7.57 13.11 42.32
N PRO A 44 7.33 12.49 41.16
CA PRO A 44 6.41 11.36 41.08
C PRO A 44 7.07 10.07 41.57
N SER A 45 6.36 9.34 42.43
CA SER A 45 6.68 7.99 42.91
C SER A 45 6.74 6.95 41.77
N PRO A 46 7.42 5.80 41.96
CA PRO A 46 7.60 4.82 40.88
C PRO A 46 6.26 4.18 40.50
N ILE A 47 5.91 4.26 39.21
CA ILE A 47 4.77 3.53 38.64
C ILE A 47 5.09 2.04 38.69
N THR A 48 4.33 1.32 39.50
CA THR A 48 4.27 -0.13 39.56
C THR A 48 4.03 -0.70 38.16
N SER A 49 4.95 -1.54 37.70
CA SER A 49 4.84 -2.27 36.42
C SER A 49 3.56 -3.12 36.42
N LYS A 50 2.52 -2.66 35.71
CA LYS A 50 1.41 -3.53 35.33
C LYS A 50 1.91 -4.46 34.24
N LYS A 51 2.10 -5.73 34.58
CA LYS A 51 2.18 -6.82 33.59
C LYS A 51 0.85 -6.86 32.85
N TYR A 52 0.80 -6.34 31.63
CA TYR A 52 -0.28 -6.65 30.71
C TYR A 52 -0.06 -8.07 30.22
N ILE A 53 -0.92 -8.98 30.67
CA ILE A 53 -1.07 -10.30 30.06
C ILE A 53 -1.75 -10.02 28.72
N THR A 54 -1.00 -10.04 27.61
CA THR A 54 -1.59 -9.92 26.27
C THR A 54 -2.36 -11.21 25.99
N ASP A 55 -3.69 -11.12 26.00
CA ASP A 55 -4.59 -12.19 25.57
C ASP A 55 -4.51 -12.32 24.03
N ASP A 56 -4.85 -13.48 23.48
CA ASP A 56 -4.79 -13.76 22.04
C ASP A 56 -5.83 -12.94 21.23
N GLN A 57 -6.61 -12.08 21.91
CA GLN A 57 -7.69 -11.24 21.38
C GLN A 57 -7.23 -9.93 20.70
N ASP A 58 -5.96 -9.53 20.84
CA ASP A 58 -5.46 -8.25 20.29
C ASP A 58 -4.73 -8.38 18.94
N LYS A 59 -4.89 -9.51 18.23
CA LYS A 59 -4.24 -9.73 16.93
C LYS A 59 -5.09 -9.19 15.78
N HIS A 60 -4.54 -8.22 15.04
CA HIS A 60 -5.14 -7.72 13.81
C HIS A 60 -4.54 -8.37 12.57
N LYS A 61 -5.38 -8.73 11.61
CA LYS A 61 -4.98 -9.23 10.29
C LYS A 61 -4.73 -8.08 9.34
N ILE A 62 -3.59 -8.11 8.67
CA ILE A 62 -3.21 -7.12 7.67
C ILE A 62 -3.05 -7.81 6.32
N PHE A 63 -3.86 -7.42 5.34
CA PHE A 63 -3.68 -7.80 3.95
C PHE A 63 -2.72 -6.82 3.28
N VAL A 64 -1.75 -7.34 2.53
CA VAL A 64 -0.79 -6.53 1.78
C VAL A 64 -0.77 -6.98 0.32
N GLY A 65 -1.18 -6.09 -0.58
CA GLY A 65 -1.23 -6.34 -2.01
C GLY A 65 -0.28 -5.41 -2.76
N SER A 66 0.39 -5.92 -3.80
CA SER A 66 1.18 -5.11 -4.73
C SER A 66 0.84 -5.42 -6.18
N TRP A 67 0.65 -4.40 -7.02
CA TRP A 67 0.35 -4.56 -8.44
C TRP A 67 1.00 -3.49 -9.32
N ASN A 68 1.93 -3.90 -10.19
CA ASN A 68 2.35 -3.06 -11.31
C ASN A 68 1.29 -3.11 -12.43
N VAL A 69 0.58 -2.00 -12.62
CA VAL A 69 -0.57 -1.90 -13.54
C VAL A 69 -0.17 -1.45 -14.95
N GLY A 70 1.13 -1.31 -15.22
CA GLY A 70 1.67 -1.16 -16.57
C GLY A 70 1.26 0.13 -17.31
N GLY A 71 0.96 1.21 -16.58
CA GLY A 71 0.51 2.48 -17.16
C GLY A 71 -0.96 2.47 -17.61
N ILE A 72 -1.74 1.47 -17.19
CA ILE A 72 -3.13 1.29 -17.63
C ILE A 72 -4.07 1.74 -16.51
N ALA A 73 -5.00 2.64 -16.82
CA ALA A 73 -6.06 3.00 -15.90
C ALA A 73 -7.02 1.81 -15.73
N PRO A 74 -7.55 1.56 -14.52
CA PRO A 74 -8.47 0.45 -14.31
C PRO A 74 -9.75 0.68 -15.13
N PRO A 75 -10.35 -0.37 -15.71
CA PRO A 75 -11.68 -0.25 -16.31
C PRO A 75 -12.75 -0.02 -15.22
N ASP A 76 -13.92 0.50 -15.60
CA ASP A 76 -14.98 0.85 -14.65
C ASP A 76 -15.61 -0.38 -13.98
N ASP A 77 -15.54 -1.55 -14.63
CA ASP A 77 -16.11 -2.82 -14.21
C ASP A 77 -15.09 -3.79 -13.59
N LEU A 78 -13.89 -3.28 -13.23
CA LEU A 78 -12.86 -4.11 -12.62
C LEU A 78 -13.31 -4.63 -11.25
N ASN A 79 -13.58 -5.93 -11.15
CA ASN A 79 -13.85 -6.57 -9.87
C ASN A 79 -12.54 -6.77 -9.08
N MET A 80 -12.48 -6.21 -7.87
CA MET A 80 -11.34 -6.31 -6.97
C MET A 80 -11.53 -7.34 -5.84
N GLU A 81 -12.73 -7.91 -5.67
CA GLU A 81 -13.07 -8.80 -4.54
C GLU A 81 -12.16 -10.03 -4.46
N ASP A 82 -11.91 -10.69 -5.59
CA ASP A 82 -11.07 -11.89 -5.66
C ASP A 82 -9.61 -11.58 -5.30
N TRP A 83 -9.08 -10.44 -5.77
CA TRP A 83 -7.71 -10.03 -5.46
C TRP A 83 -7.56 -9.65 -4.00
N LEU A 84 -8.57 -9.00 -3.43
CA LEU A 84 -8.60 -8.59 -2.02
C LEU A 84 -8.98 -9.74 -1.09
N CYS A 85 -9.38 -10.90 -1.60
CA CYS A 85 -9.78 -12.06 -0.79
C CYS A 85 -10.86 -11.75 0.26
N THR A 86 -11.75 -10.79 -0.03
CA THR A 86 -12.70 -10.24 0.96
C THR A 86 -13.68 -11.29 1.49
N GLN A 87 -13.95 -12.33 0.70
CA GLN A 87 -14.86 -13.42 1.06
C GLN A 87 -14.14 -14.65 1.62
N THR A 88 -12.88 -14.89 1.26
CA THR A 88 -12.14 -16.11 1.63
C THR A 88 -11.27 -15.93 2.87
N GLU A 89 -10.61 -14.78 3.00
CA GLU A 89 -9.69 -14.47 4.10
C GLU A 89 -9.73 -12.96 4.43
N PRO A 90 -10.83 -12.47 5.03
CA PRO A 90 -10.96 -11.05 5.33
C PRO A 90 -9.91 -10.59 6.36
N ALA A 91 -9.33 -9.42 6.09
CA ALA A 91 -8.40 -8.72 6.97
C ALA A 91 -9.04 -7.50 7.65
N ASP A 92 -8.42 -7.01 8.71
CA ASP A 92 -8.86 -5.80 9.43
C ASP A 92 -8.27 -4.52 8.80
N ILE A 93 -7.12 -4.66 8.13
CA ILE A 93 -6.40 -3.59 7.44
C ILE A 93 -5.97 -4.09 6.06
N TYR A 94 -6.20 -3.30 5.02
CA TYR A 94 -5.75 -3.57 3.66
C TYR A 94 -4.74 -2.50 3.22
N VAL A 95 -3.52 -2.92 2.90
CA VAL A 95 -2.44 -2.07 2.40
C VAL A 95 -2.18 -2.43 0.94
N LEU A 96 -2.46 -1.51 0.02
CA LEU A 96 -2.42 -1.78 -1.40
C LEU A 96 -1.42 -0.84 -2.08
N GLY A 97 -0.36 -1.42 -2.64
CA GLY A 97 0.67 -0.74 -3.40
C GLY A 97 0.50 -0.95 -4.89
N PHE A 98 0.59 0.12 -5.67
CA PHE A 98 0.53 0.08 -7.12
C PHE A 98 1.77 0.72 -7.73
N GLN A 99 2.22 0.18 -8.87
CA GLN A 99 3.33 0.73 -9.65
C GLN A 99 2.89 0.95 -11.10
N GLU A 100 3.50 1.93 -11.77
CA GLU A 100 3.09 2.40 -13.09
C GLU A 100 1.61 2.80 -13.15
N VAL A 101 1.08 3.45 -12.12
CA VAL A 101 -0.33 3.88 -12.08
C VAL A 101 -0.67 4.97 -13.11
N VAL A 102 0.35 5.63 -13.67
CA VAL A 102 0.22 6.63 -14.75
C VAL A 102 1.10 6.25 -15.94
N PRO A 103 0.67 6.54 -17.19
CA PRO A 103 1.54 6.45 -18.35
C PRO A 103 2.75 7.38 -18.19
N LEU A 104 3.95 6.90 -18.52
CA LEU A 104 5.16 7.72 -18.48
C LEU A 104 5.20 8.64 -19.72
N ASN A 105 4.58 9.81 -19.61
CA ASN A 105 4.78 10.91 -20.55
C ASN A 105 5.46 12.08 -19.80
N ALA A 106 6.03 13.04 -20.55
CA ALA A 106 6.83 14.12 -19.97
C ALA A 106 6.06 14.96 -18.92
N GLY A 107 4.72 15.02 -19.00
CA GLY A 107 3.88 15.71 -18.01
C GLY A 107 3.73 14.95 -16.69
N ASN A 108 3.69 13.62 -16.73
CA ASN A 108 3.43 12.79 -15.55
C ASN A 108 4.67 12.51 -14.68
N VAL A 109 5.87 12.87 -15.15
CA VAL A 109 7.15 12.68 -14.43
C VAL A 109 7.60 13.97 -13.70
N VAL A 110 6.78 15.02 -13.74
CA VAL A 110 7.04 16.27 -13.02
C VAL A 110 6.93 16.02 -11.50
N PRO A 111 7.96 16.36 -10.70
CA PRO A 111 7.91 16.25 -9.25
C PRO A 111 6.70 17.01 -8.66
N GLY A 112 5.90 16.32 -7.84
CA GLY A 112 4.69 16.89 -7.22
C GLY A 112 3.41 16.77 -8.05
N PHE A 113 3.46 16.24 -9.27
CA PHE A 113 2.26 15.93 -10.04
C PHE A 113 1.59 14.66 -9.51
N GLU A 114 0.40 14.81 -8.92
CA GLU A 114 -0.49 13.71 -8.53
C GLU A 114 -1.66 13.66 -9.51
N ASN A 115 -1.91 12.50 -10.12
CA ASN A 115 -3.06 12.31 -11.00
C ASN A 115 -4.26 11.85 -10.16
N SER A 116 -4.86 12.80 -9.45
CA SER A 116 -5.96 12.54 -8.51
C SER A 116 -7.07 11.72 -9.14
N LYS A 117 -7.38 11.91 -10.43
CA LYS A 117 -8.47 11.16 -11.11
C LYS A 117 -8.23 9.66 -11.14
N ILE A 118 -7.00 9.20 -11.43
CA ILE A 118 -6.71 7.76 -11.50
C ILE A 118 -6.69 7.15 -10.10
N CYS A 119 -6.09 7.82 -9.12
CA CYS A 119 -6.11 7.36 -7.73
C CYS A 119 -7.52 7.33 -7.15
N THR A 120 -8.36 8.33 -7.42
CA THR A 120 -9.78 8.33 -7.03
C THR A 120 -10.51 7.14 -7.63
N LYS A 121 -10.23 6.80 -8.89
CA LYS A 121 -10.84 5.64 -9.54
C LYS A 121 -10.46 4.33 -8.86
N TRP A 122 -9.17 4.12 -8.59
CA TRP A 122 -8.71 2.95 -7.82
C TRP A 122 -9.36 2.89 -6.43
N ASN A 123 -9.36 4.00 -5.70
CA ASN A 123 -9.98 4.07 -4.38
C ASN A 123 -11.49 3.77 -4.43
N SER A 124 -12.19 4.18 -5.48
CA SER A 124 -13.62 3.87 -5.67
C SER A 124 -13.85 2.37 -5.82
N LEU A 125 -13.08 1.71 -6.70
CA LEU A 125 -13.18 0.26 -6.93
C LEU A 125 -12.83 -0.55 -5.68
N ILE A 126 -11.82 -0.11 -4.93
CA ILE A 126 -11.43 -0.74 -3.67
C ILE A 126 -12.51 -0.55 -2.61
N ARG A 127 -13.04 0.67 -2.46
CA ARG A 127 -14.13 0.95 -1.51
C ARG A 127 -15.34 0.08 -1.80
N GLU A 128 -15.70 -0.04 -3.07
CA GLU A 128 -16.79 -0.87 -3.53
C GLU A 128 -16.53 -2.33 -3.15
N ALA A 129 -15.40 -2.91 -3.55
CA ALA A 129 -15.09 -4.31 -3.23
C ALA A 129 -15.00 -4.63 -1.73
N LEU A 130 -14.44 -3.72 -0.91
CA LEU A 130 -14.34 -3.91 0.54
C LEU A 130 -15.70 -3.80 1.24
N ASN A 131 -16.60 -2.95 0.75
CA ASN A 131 -17.87 -2.66 1.40
C ASN A 131 -19.08 -3.33 0.72
N ASN A 132 -18.95 -3.95 -0.45
CA ASN A 132 -20.05 -4.59 -1.19
C ASN A 132 -20.73 -5.72 -0.40
N SER A 133 -19.96 -6.47 0.39
CA SER A 133 -20.46 -7.58 1.22
C SER A 133 -21.42 -7.13 2.33
N THR A 134 -21.53 -5.82 2.58
CA THR A 134 -22.38 -5.27 3.64
C THR A 134 -23.81 -4.93 3.21
N SER A 135 -24.17 -5.15 1.95
CA SER A 135 -25.40 -4.57 1.37
C SER A 135 -26.34 -5.54 0.63
N LYS A 136 -26.12 -6.86 0.64
CA LYS A 136 -27.08 -7.79 0.03
C LYS A 136 -28.11 -8.29 1.05
N PRO A 137 -29.34 -7.74 1.10
CA PRO A 137 -30.45 -8.48 1.69
C PRO A 137 -30.69 -9.73 0.85
N VAL A 138 -30.84 -10.87 1.50
CA VAL A 138 -31.30 -12.12 0.89
C VAL A 138 -32.68 -11.85 0.30
N HIS A 139 -32.76 -11.70 -1.02
CA HIS A 139 -34.04 -11.64 -1.71
C HIS A 139 -34.47 -13.07 -2.03
N GLU A 140 -35.48 -13.55 -1.30
CA GLU A 140 -36.32 -14.66 -1.75
C GLU A 140 -36.98 -14.31 -3.09
N ASP A 141 -36.85 -15.21 -4.06
CA ASP A 141 -37.52 -15.17 -5.35
C ASP A 141 -39.04 -15.14 -5.17
N LYS A 142 -39.69 -14.05 -5.59
CA LYS A 142 -41.07 -14.11 -6.12
C LYS A 142 -41.25 -13.19 -7.32
N VAL A 143 -41.58 -13.85 -8.42
CA VAL A 143 -42.04 -13.33 -9.72
C VAL A 143 -43.38 -12.59 -9.58
N GLY A 144 -43.56 -11.47 -10.30
CA GLY A 144 -44.89 -10.94 -10.60
C GLY A 144 -45.00 -9.43 -10.87
N GLU A 145 -44.94 -9.07 -12.16
CA GLU A 145 -45.64 -7.98 -12.88
C GLU A 145 -45.68 -6.50 -12.42
N PHE A 146 -45.50 -5.63 -13.42
CA PHE A 146 -45.53 -4.16 -13.38
C PHE A 146 -46.95 -3.58 -13.41
N GLN A 147 -47.26 -2.58 -12.56
CA GLN A 147 -48.05 -1.42 -13.00
C GLN A 147 -47.85 -0.14 -12.14
N LYS A 148 -48.07 0.99 -12.84
CA LYS A 148 -47.74 2.40 -12.56
C LYS A 148 -48.36 3.03 -11.29
N VAL A 149 -47.74 4.13 -10.81
CA VAL A 149 -48.28 5.49 -10.48
C VAL A 149 -47.56 6.13 -9.26
N LEU A 150 -47.15 7.41 -9.39
CA LEU A 150 -46.57 8.32 -8.36
C LEU A 150 -47.70 9.09 -7.58
N PRO A 151 -47.43 10.02 -6.62
CA PRO A 151 -46.77 9.91 -5.30
C PRO A 151 -47.57 10.62 -4.16
N VAL A 152 -47.66 10.14 -2.91
CA VAL A 152 -48.12 10.98 -1.75
C VAL A 152 -47.52 10.53 -0.39
N LYS A 153 -47.09 11.52 0.40
CA LYS A 153 -46.62 11.48 1.81
C LYS A 153 -47.68 10.94 2.79
N LYS A 154 -47.26 10.22 3.86
CA LYS A 154 -47.75 10.43 5.24
C LYS A 154 -46.94 9.69 6.32
N ASN A 155 -46.72 10.40 7.42
CA ASN A 155 -46.14 9.97 8.70
C ASN A 155 -47.01 8.91 9.41
N ARG A 156 -46.40 7.94 10.12
CA ARG A 156 -46.47 7.78 11.61
C ARG A 156 -45.98 6.39 12.10
N SER A 157 -45.00 6.44 13.01
CA SER A 157 -44.84 5.68 14.26
C SER A 157 -45.36 4.24 14.41
N SER A 158 -44.46 3.29 14.71
CA SER A 158 -44.25 2.70 16.06
C SER A 158 -43.90 1.20 16.02
N ASN A 159 -42.85 0.88 16.79
CA ASN A 159 -42.53 -0.39 17.46
C ASN A 159 -42.54 -1.72 16.69
N SER A 160 -41.35 -2.27 16.48
CA SER A 160 -41.08 -3.64 16.89
C SER A 160 -39.64 -3.79 17.39
N LEU A 161 -39.53 -4.16 18.67
CA LEU A 161 -38.29 -4.48 19.36
C LEU A 161 -37.87 -5.89 18.92
N GLY A 162 -37.13 -5.98 17.81
CA GLY A 162 -36.38 -7.17 17.44
C GLY A 162 -34.97 -7.06 18.01
N LYS A 163 -34.60 -7.94 18.95
CA LYS A 163 -33.20 -8.17 19.33
C LYS A 163 -32.46 -8.73 18.11
N SER A 164 -31.99 -7.86 17.24
CA SER A 164 -30.97 -8.18 16.26
C SER A 164 -29.64 -8.15 17.00
N SER A 165 -28.88 -9.24 16.96
CA SER A 165 -27.45 -9.19 17.25
C SER A 165 -26.84 -8.03 16.46
N ASN A 166 -26.23 -7.05 17.15
CA ASN A 166 -25.55 -5.91 16.54
C ASN A 166 -24.29 -6.40 15.81
N THR A 167 -24.43 -7.04 14.66
CA THR A 167 -23.35 -7.10 13.67
C THR A 167 -23.48 -5.84 12.83
N PHE A 168 -22.88 -4.75 13.30
CA PHE A 168 -22.71 -3.59 12.44
C PHE A 168 -21.95 -4.05 11.19
N PRO A 169 -22.42 -3.74 9.98
CA PRO A 169 -21.66 -3.99 8.78
C PRO A 169 -20.29 -3.33 8.92
N HIS A 170 -19.23 -4.13 8.85
CA HIS A 170 -17.85 -3.65 8.95
C HIS A 170 -17.52 -2.79 7.73
N CYS A 171 -17.76 -1.48 7.85
CA CYS A 171 -17.36 -0.51 6.84
C CYS A 171 -15.84 -0.32 6.89
N PHE A 172 -15.19 -0.22 5.74
CA PHE A 172 -13.78 0.13 5.60
C PHE A 172 -13.62 1.57 5.13
N ASP A 173 -12.72 2.29 5.80
CA ASP A 173 -12.38 3.67 5.51
C ASP A 173 -10.93 3.81 5.08
N CYS A 174 -10.71 4.67 4.08
CA CYS A 174 -9.38 4.99 3.58
C CYS A 174 -8.71 5.99 4.52
N ILE A 175 -7.68 5.55 5.23
CA ILE A 175 -6.91 6.43 6.13
C ILE A 175 -5.74 7.11 5.42
N ILE A 176 -5.23 6.52 4.34
CA ILE A 176 -4.10 7.02 3.55
C ILE A 176 -4.32 6.71 2.08
N SER A 177 -4.11 7.69 1.22
CA SER A 177 -4.04 7.52 -0.23
C SER A 177 -2.98 8.48 -0.78
N LYS A 178 -1.80 7.96 -1.13
CA LYS A 178 -0.67 8.79 -1.59
C LYS A 178 -0.07 8.27 -2.88
N GLN A 179 0.12 9.18 -3.85
CA GLN A 179 0.83 8.93 -5.10
C GLN A 179 2.17 9.68 -5.13
N MET A 180 3.19 9.06 -5.71
CA MET A 180 4.43 9.70 -6.18
C MET A 180 4.74 9.20 -7.59
N VAL A 181 4.55 10.06 -8.61
CA VAL A 181 4.77 9.72 -10.02
C VAL A 181 3.98 8.46 -10.39
N GLY A 182 4.64 7.32 -10.61
CA GLY A 182 4.00 6.04 -10.97
C GLY A 182 3.70 5.14 -9.78
N ILE A 183 4.09 5.51 -8.56
CA ILE A 183 3.93 4.69 -7.35
C ILE A 183 2.73 5.22 -6.59
N PHE A 184 1.83 4.34 -6.17
CA PHE A 184 0.64 4.69 -5.40
C PHE A 184 0.49 3.71 -4.24
N ILE A 185 0.13 4.21 -3.06
CA ILE A 185 -0.23 3.39 -1.90
C ILE A 185 -1.53 3.90 -1.31
N THR A 186 -2.42 2.96 -0.98
CA THR A 186 -3.68 3.24 -0.29
C THR A 186 -3.89 2.25 0.85
N ILE A 187 -4.33 2.74 2.00
CA ILE A 187 -4.51 1.96 3.23
C ILE A 187 -5.94 2.13 3.72
N TRP A 188 -6.63 1.01 3.85
CA TRP A 188 -8.02 0.89 4.28
C TRP A 188 -8.10 0.15 5.59
N VAL A 189 -8.87 0.68 6.53
CA VAL A 189 -8.98 0.17 7.89
C VAL A 189 -10.45 -0.05 8.23
N ARG A 190 -10.75 -1.16 8.91
CA ARG A 190 -12.08 -1.44 9.42
C ARG A 190 -12.53 -0.34 10.40
N GLY A 191 -13.77 0.11 10.30
CA GLY A 191 -14.25 1.32 10.96
C GLY A 191 -14.13 1.32 12.49
N ASP A 192 -14.23 0.16 13.13
CA ASP A 192 -14.04 -0.03 14.58
C ASP A 192 -12.59 0.17 15.04
N LEU A 193 -11.61 0.10 14.14
CA LEU A 193 -10.20 0.34 14.43
C LEU A 193 -9.77 1.80 14.29
N LEU A 194 -10.56 2.63 13.61
CA LEU A 194 -10.22 4.04 13.36
C LEU A 194 -9.87 4.84 14.63
N PRO A 195 -10.58 4.69 15.78
CA PRO A 195 -10.24 5.42 17.00
C PRO A 195 -8.84 5.11 17.55
N TYR A 196 -8.26 3.97 17.16
CA TYR A 196 -6.95 3.50 17.60
C TYR A 196 -5.83 3.81 16.62
N ILE A 197 -6.15 4.35 15.44
CA ILE A 197 -5.15 4.82 14.47
C ILE A 197 -4.66 6.19 14.89
N GLN A 198 -3.37 6.29 15.16
CA GLN A 198 -2.73 7.53 15.58
C GLN A 198 -1.55 7.88 14.69
N HIS A 199 -1.35 9.19 14.52
CA HIS A 199 -0.18 9.74 13.87
C HIS A 199 0.10 9.12 12.48
N PRO A 200 -0.79 9.23 11.50
CA PRO A 200 -0.42 8.95 10.11
C PRO A 200 0.70 9.89 9.63
N SER A 201 1.68 9.36 8.91
CA SER A 201 2.73 10.15 8.26
C SER A 201 3.24 9.44 7.01
N VAL A 202 3.63 10.21 5.99
CA VAL A 202 4.06 9.71 4.69
C VAL A 202 5.40 10.33 4.32
N SER A 203 6.26 9.55 3.67
CA SER A 203 7.57 9.97 3.17
C SER A 203 7.78 9.42 1.76
N CYS A 204 8.13 10.29 0.82
CA CYS A 204 8.35 9.92 -0.58
C CYS A 204 9.84 10.06 -0.91
N VAL A 205 10.45 9.02 -1.50
CA VAL A 205 11.85 9.03 -1.92
C VAL A 205 11.91 8.64 -3.38
N GLY A 206 12.34 9.54 -4.26
CA GLY A 206 12.62 9.21 -5.67
C GLY A 206 14.04 8.69 -5.84
N CYS A 207 14.20 7.59 -6.58
CA CYS A 207 15.48 6.95 -6.93
C CYS A 207 15.78 6.99 -8.44
N GLY A 208 15.06 7.86 -9.18
CA GLY A 208 15.22 8.00 -10.63
C GLY A 208 16.55 8.64 -11.05
N ILE A 209 16.58 9.20 -12.26
CA ILE A 209 17.72 9.94 -12.81
C ILE A 209 18.17 11.00 -11.77
N MET A 210 19.47 11.00 -11.44
CA MET A 210 20.10 11.86 -10.43
C MET A 210 19.51 11.73 -9.01
N GLY A 211 18.91 10.59 -8.65
CA GLY A 211 18.37 10.34 -7.30
C GLY A 211 17.17 11.23 -6.94
N CYS A 212 16.53 11.88 -7.92
CA CYS A 212 15.38 12.77 -7.65
C CYS A 212 14.32 12.73 -8.76
N LEU A 213 14.67 12.38 -10.00
CA LEU A 213 13.80 12.55 -11.16
C LEU A 213 13.52 11.20 -11.82
N GLY A 214 12.38 10.58 -11.52
CA GLY A 214 11.96 9.38 -12.24
C GLY A 214 10.82 8.63 -11.59
N ASN A 215 10.32 7.63 -12.31
CA ASN A 215 9.23 6.74 -11.92
C ASN A 215 9.66 5.61 -10.97
N LYS A 216 10.77 5.80 -10.26
CA LYS A 216 11.42 4.83 -9.39
C LYS A 216 11.64 5.42 -8.01
N GLY A 217 11.60 4.60 -6.98
CA GLY A 217 11.71 5.02 -5.59
C GLY A 217 10.65 4.37 -4.71
N SER A 218 10.16 5.10 -3.70
CA SER A 218 9.12 4.62 -2.79
C SER A 218 8.17 5.69 -2.28
N VAL A 219 6.99 5.23 -1.86
CA VAL A 219 6.11 5.92 -0.92
C VAL A 219 6.06 5.08 0.34
N SER A 220 6.58 5.63 1.44
CA SER A 220 6.59 5.00 2.76
C SER A 220 5.53 5.64 3.64
N VAL A 221 4.74 4.84 4.35
CA VAL A 221 3.65 5.28 5.22
C VAL A 221 3.88 4.70 6.60
N ARG A 222 3.71 5.50 7.64
CA ARG A 222 3.67 5.02 9.02
C ARG A 222 2.47 5.52 9.79
N PHE A 223 2.03 4.74 10.75
CA PHE A 223 1.04 5.11 11.76
C PHE A 223 1.21 4.21 12.98
N CYS A 224 0.57 4.57 14.09
CA CYS A 224 0.45 3.70 15.26
C CYS A 224 -0.97 3.11 15.26
N LEU A 225 -1.07 1.82 15.53
CA LEU A 225 -2.32 1.15 15.87
C LEU A 225 -2.20 0.75 17.34
N HIS A 226 -3.03 1.35 18.19
CA HIS A 226 -2.81 1.33 19.63
C HIS A 226 -1.38 1.83 19.96
N GLU A 227 -0.59 1.00 20.64
CA GLU A 227 0.80 1.30 21.00
C GLU A 227 1.83 0.75 19.99
N THR A 228 1.38 0.01 18.96
CA THR A 228 2.27 -0.61 17.97
C THR A 228 2.49 0.31 16.77
N SER A 229 3.75 0.62 16.48
CA SER A 229 4.14 1.39 15.32
C SER A 229 4.31 0.52 14.07
N LEU A 230 3.60 0.88 13.00
CA LEU A 230 3.60 0.17 11.72
C LEU A 230 4.23 1.05 10.63
N CYS A 231 5.07 0.47 9.77
CA CYS A 231 5.62 1.13 8.59
C CYS A 231 5.47 0.28 7.33
N PHE A 232 4.85 0.83 6.29
CA PHE A 232 4.65 0.21 4.99
C PHE A 232 5.45 0.94 3.93
N VAL A 233 6.29 0.24 3.17
CA VAL A 233 7.12 0.82 2.11
C VAL A 233 6.66 0.25 0.77
N CYS A 234 5.95 1.04 -0.04
CA CYS A 234 5.61 0.66 -1.42
C CYS A 234 6.67 1.22 -2.37
N SER A 235 7.37 0.34 -3.10
CA SER A 235 8.48 0.73 -3.96
C SER A 235 8.35 0.28 -5.41
N HIS A 236 9.09 0.96 -6.28
CA HIS A 236 9.35 0.54 -7.65
C HIS A 236 10.85 0.75 -7.89
N LEU A 237 11.62 -0.33 -7.82
CA LEU A 237 13.08 -0.28 -7.91
C LEU A 237 13.58 -0.37 -9.35
N ALA A 238 14.86 -0.06 -9.57
CA ALA A 238 15.51 -0.06 -10.86
C ALA A 238 15.23 -1.35 -11.66
N SER A 239 14.64 -1.17 -12.85
CA SER A 239 14.44 -2.26 -13.79
C SER A 239 15.74 -2.62 -14.49
N GLY A 240 15.87 -3.86 -14.94
CA GLY A 240 17.04 -4.30 -15.68
C GLY A 240 17.04 -5.81 -15.81
N GLY A 241 17.89 -6.33 -16.69
CA GLY A 241 18.05 -7.78 -16.85
C GLY A 241 19.43 -8.15 -17.38
N LYS A 242 20.35 -7.19 -17.40
CA LYS A 242 21.76 -7.42 -17.63
C LYS A 242 22.40 -7.84 -16.31
N GLU A 243 23.48 -8.58 -16.42
CA GLU A 243 24.34 -8.88 -15.29
C GLU A 243 24.84 -7.58 -14.64
N GLY A 244 24.74 -7.48 -13.32
CA GLY A 244 25.09 -6.28 -12.56
C GLY A 244 23.92 -5.33 -12.30
N ASP A 245 22.78 -5.47 -12.98
CA ASP A 245 21.63 -4.58 -12.78
C ASP A 245 21.03 -4.70 -11.36
N GLU A 246 21.28 -5.80 -10.64
CA GLU A 246 20.89 -5.99 -9.24
C GLU A 246 21.52 -4.94 -8.31
N LYS A 247 22.73 -4.47 -8.62
CA LYS A 247 23.41 -3.44 -7.83
C LYS A 247 22.65 -2.11 -7.85
N ASN A 248 21.96 -1.80 -8.96
CA ASN A 248 21.13 -0.60 -9.05
C ASN A 248 19.89 -0.72 -8.14
N ARG A 249 19.28 -1.92 -8.03
CA ARG A 249 18.16 -2.17 -7.11
C ARG A 249 18.61 -2.10 -5.65
N ASN A 250 19.78 -2.64 -5.34
CA ASN A 250 20.37 -2.55 -4.01
C ASN A 250 20.67 -1.07 -3.64
N ALA A 251 21.15 -0.29 -4.61
CA ALA A 251 21.39 1.14 -4.43
C ALA A 251 20.08 1.91 -4.17
N ASP A 252 19.01 1.65 -4.94
CA ASP A 252 17.68 2.24 -4.71
C ASP A 252 17.15 1.89 -3.31
N ALA A 253 17.25 0.62 -2.89
CA ALA A 253 16.81 0.18 -1.57
C ALA A 253 17.61 0.86 -0.44
N THR A 254 18.93 0.98 -0.60
CA THR A 254 19.81 1.69 0.35
C THR A 254 19.45 3.17 0.43
N GLU A 255 19.15 3.79 -0.71
CA GLU A 255 18.71 5.17 -0.79
C GLU A 255 17.37 5.39 -0.08
N ILE A 256 16.39 4.49 -0.28
CA ILE A 256 15.09 4.52 0.40
C ILE A 256 15.26 4.44 1.92
N LEU A 257 16.03 3.46 2.43
CA LEU A 257 16.31 3.32 3.86
C LEU A 257 16.99 4.58 4.44
N SER A 258 17.97 5.12 3.73
CA SER A 258 18.75 6.27 4.19
C SER A 258 18.00 7.61 4.12
N ARG A 259 17.11 7.80 3.14
CA ARG A 259 16.41 9.08 2.92
C ARG A 259 15.01 9.14 3.51
N THR A 260 14.30 8.01 3.63
CA THR A 260 12.97 8.00 4.26
C THR A 260 13.05 8.57 5.67
N ARG A 261 12.22 9.56 5.93
CA ARG A 261 12.12 10.26 7.22
C ARG A 261 10.69 10.70 7.46
N PHE A 262 10.17 10.33 8.62
CA PHE A 262 8.84 10.76 9.09
C PHE A 262 8.94 11.96 10.03
N SER A 263 7.82 12.69 10.16
CA SER A 263 7.71 13.80 11.13
C SER A 263 7.89 13.28 12.56
N ARG A 264 8.43 14.10 13.46
CA ARG A 264 8.55 13.73 14.89
C ARG A 264 7.22 13.75 15.64
N GLY A 265 6.20 14.38 15.05
CA GLY A 265 4.94 14.66 15.72
C GLY A 265 5.11 15.56 16.96
N PRO A 266 4.00 15.86 17.67
CA PRO A 266 4.02 16.71 18.85
C PRO A 266 4.84 16.10 20.01
N LEU A 267 4.75 14.78 20.18
CA LEU A 267 5.32 14.04 21.32
C LEU A 267 6.81 13.71 21.19
N ARG A 268 7.48 14.08 20.08
CA ARG A 268 8.91 13.86 19.77
C ARG A 268 9.48 12.43 19.90
N ASN A 269 8.68 11.45 20.29
CA ASN A 269 9.08 10.07 20.54
C ASN A 269 8.67 9.09 19.41
N LEU A 270 8.04 9.59 18.35
CA LEU A 270 7.59 8.73 17.25
C LEU A 270 8.79 8.24 16.40
N PRO A 271 8.76 6.97 15.94
CA PRO A 271 9.74 6.42 15.00
C PRO A 271 9.97 7.32 13.79
N ARG A 272 11.24 7.48 13.38
CA ARG A 272 11.62 8.43 12.32
C ARG A 272 12.10 7.74 11.06
N LYS A 273 12.77 6.61 11.20
CA LYS A 273 13.28 5.77 10.11
C LYS A 273 12.42 4.54 9.95
N ILE A 274 12.50 3.93 8.77
CA ILE A 274 11.75 2.71 8.43
C ILE A 274 11.98 1.64 9.51
N LEU A 275 13.25 1.36 9.83
CA LEU A 275 13.64 0.31 10.79
C LEU A 275 13.49 0.70 12.27
N ASP A 276 12.99 1.90 12.58
CA ASP A 276 12.71 2.31 13.97
C ASP A 276 11.32 1.81 14.44
N HIS A 277 10.50 1.24 13.55
CA HIS A 277 9.12 0.82 13.86
C HIS A 277 9.07 -0.64 14.32
N ASP A 278 8.05 -0.99 15.10
CA ASP A 278 7.86 -2.33 15.65
C ASP A 278 7.59 -3.37 14.55
N GLN A 279 6.81 -2.99 13.53
CA GLN A 279 6.54 -3.84 12.37
C GLN A 279 6.76 -3.05 11.09
N VAL A 280 7.50 -3.65 10.16
CA VAL A 280 7.79 -3.06 8.86
C VAL A 280 7.46 -4.05 7.75
N VAL A 281 6.68 -3.59 6.77
CA VAL A 281 6.41 -4.36 5.55
C VAL A 281 6.89 -3.58 4.35
N TRP A 282 7.77 -4.21 3.56
CA TRP A 282 8.23 -3.67 2.29
C TRP A 282 7.55 -4.43 1.15
N LEU A 283 6.76 -3.70 0.36
CA LEU A 283 6.02 -4.21 -0.79
C LEU A 283 6.41 -3.44 -2.06
N GLY A 284 6.01 -3.94 -3.22
CA GLY A 284 6.17 -3.21 -4.47
C GLY A 284 6.63 -4.06 -5.64
N ASP A 285 7.02 -3.38 -6.71
CA ASP A 285 7.76 -3.98 -7.83
C ASP A 285 9.26 -3.79 -7.58
N LEU A 286 9.84 -4.78 -6.88
CA LEU A 286 11.26 -4.77 -6.54
C LEU A 286 12.17 -5.05 -7.75
N ASN A 287 11.60 -5.49 -8.88
CA ASN A 287 12.29 -5.70 -10.15
C ASN A 287 13.48 -6.68 -10.15
N TYR A 288 13.74 -7.41 -9.06
CA TYR A 288 14.71 -8.52 -9.05
C TYR A 288 14.32 -9.59 -10.06
N ARG A 289 15.34 -10.23 -10.65
CA ARG A 289 15.18 -11.19 -11.75
C ARG A 289 15.77 -12.53 -11.37
N ILE A 290 15.43 -13.54 -12.16
CA ILE A 290 16.01 -14.87 -12.05
C ILE A 290 17.32 -14.90 -12.83
N TYR A 291 18.42 -15.24 -12.16
CA TYR A 291 19.77 -15.36 -12.74
C TYR A 291 19.92 -16.67 -13.53
N LEU A 292 19.18 -16.77 -14.63
CA LEU A 292 19.19 -17.88 -15.58
C LEU A 292 18.99 -17.39 -17.02
N PRO A 293 19.52 -18.11 -18.03
CA PRO A 293 19.18 -17.84 -19.44
C PRO A 293 17.67 -17.98 -19.70
N ASP A 294 17.10 -17.09 -20.52
CA ASP A 294 15.66 -17.05 -20.84
C ASP A 294 15.07 -18.42 -21.25
N SER A 295 15.80 -19.19 -22.06
CA SER A 295 15.36 -20.52 -22.49
C SER A 295 15.22 -21.49 -21.31
N LYS A 296 16.17 -21.47 -20.36
CA LYS A 296 16.16 -22.32 -19.18
C LYS A 296 15.10 -21.86 -18.17
N THR A 297 14.93 -20.55 -17.98
CA THR A 297 13.87 -19.98 -17.15
C THR A 297 12.50 -20.43 -17.64
N ARG A 298 12.21 -20.27 -18.95
CA ARG A 298 10.94 -20.70 -19.54
C ARG A 298 10.70 -22.21 -19.43
N TYR A 299 11.75 -23.02 -19.63
CA TYR A 299 11.66 -24.47 -19.46
C TYR A 299 11.23 -24.85 -18.04
N LEU A 300 11.85 -24.26 -17.02
CA LEU A 300 11.51 -24.51 -15.62
C LEU A 300 10.11 -24.00 -15.26
N VAL A 301 9.70 -22.84 -15.80
CA VAL A 301 8.33 -22.33 -15.66
C VAL A 301 7.31 -23.30 -16.23
N GLN A 302 7.57 -23.86 -17.42
CA GLN A 302 6.69 -24.85 -18.04
C GLN A 302 6.57 -26.13 -17.20
N LYS A 303 7.66 -26.52 -16.52
CA LYS A 303 7.70 -27.67 -15.60
C LYS A 303 7.14 -27.37 -14.21
N LYS A 304 6.82 -26.11 -13.91
CA LYS A 304 6.41 -25.63 -12.58
C LYS A 304 7.44 -25.90 -11.49
N GLU A 305 8.72 -25.86 -11.85
CA GLU A 305 9.85 -26.10 -10.94
C GLU A 305 10.23 -24.81 -10.19
N TRP A 306 9.32 -24.31 -9.36
CA TRP A 306 9.47 -23.02 -8.66
C TRP A 306 10.68 -22.98 -7.73
N ASN A 307 10.96 -24.08 -7.03
CA ASN A 307 12.09 -24.15 -6.11
C ASN A 307 13.43 -23.89 -6.83
N ILE A 308 13.62 -24.47 -8.01
CA ILE A 308 14.84 -24.28 -8.82
C ILE A 308 14.96 -22.84 -9.32
N LEU A 309 13.84 -22.20 -9.67
CA LEU A 309 13.82 -20.79 -10.04
C LEU A 309 14.20 -19.89 -8.86
N LEU A 310 13.66 -20.19 -7.67
CA LEU A 310 13.90 -19.42 -6.43
C LEU A 310 15.36 -19.53 -5.95
N GLU A 311 16.02 -20.67 -6.15
CA GLU A 311 17.47 -20.80 -5.93
C GLU A 311 18.33 -19.86 -6.79
N LYS A 312 17.73 -19.30 -7.85
CA LYS A 312 18.37 -18.36 -8.77
C LYS A 312 17.72 -16.98 -8.74
N ASP A 313 16.78 -16.75 -7.82
CA ASP A 313 16.18 -15.44 -7.65
C ASP A 313 17.16 -14.48 -6.98
N GLN A 314 17.33 -13.30 -7.58
CA GLN A 314 18.28 -12.31 -7.07
C GLN A 314 17.87 -11.75 -5.70
N LEU A 315 16.57 -11.57 -5.42
CA LEU A 315 16.13 -11.05 -4.11
C LEU A 315 16.39 -12.09 -3.01
N LYS A 316 16.10 -13.36 -3.27
CA LYS A 316 16.44 -14.47 -2.36
C LYS A 316 17.93 -14.51 -2.05
N ALA A 317 18.80 -14.29 -3.05
CA ALA A 317 20.23 -14.19 -2.82
C ALA A 317 20.57 -13.01 -1.88
N GLU A 318 20.03 -11.81 -2.13
CA GLU A 318 20.27 -10.63 -1.28
C GLU A 318 19.78 -10.80 0.17
N LEU A 319 18.67 -11.54 0.37
CA LEU A 319 18.14 -11.89 1.69
C LEU A 319 19.07 -12.86 2.44
N VAL A 320 19.66 -13.84 1.74
CA VAL A 320 20.55 -14.86 2.33
C VAL A 320 21.95 -14.31 2.60
N GLU A 321 22.52 -13.55 1.67
CA GLU A 321 23.87 -12.98 1.78
C GLU A 321 23.94 -11.84 2.82
N GLY A 322 22.80 -11.26 3.19
CA GLY A 322 22.71 -10.29 4.27
C GLY A 322 23.21 -8.90 3.89
N HIS A 323 22.95 -8.47 2.66
CA HIS A 323 23.27 -7.11 2.18
C HIS A 323 22.18 -6.10 2.59
N VAL A 324 21.58 -5.37 1.64
CA VAL A 324 20.60 -4.29 1.90
C VAL A 324 19.33 -4.80 2.59
N PHE A 325 19.02 -6.09 2.45
CA PHE A 325 17.87 -6.75 3.07
C PHE A 325 18.24 -7.67 4.23
N GLN A 326 19.38 -7.44 4.89
CA GLN A 326 19.72 -8.17 6.11
C GLN A 326 18.60 -8.09 7.16
N GLY A 327 18.17 -9.23 7.69
CA GLY A 327 17.12 -9.33 8.71
C GLY A 327 15.68 -9.23 8.19
N TRP A 328 15.47 -9.04 6.89
CA TRP A 328 14.16 -9.11 6.27
C TRP A 328 13.74 -10.56 6.04
N HIS A 329 12.43 -10.79 6.06
CA HIS A 329 11.83 -12.11 5.87
C HIS A 329 10.79 -12.03 4.75
N GLU A 330 10.76 -13.04 3.90
CA GLU A 330 9.77 -13.20 2.84
C GLU A 330 9.07 -14.55 3.00
N GLY A 331 7.75 -14.55 2.80
CA GLY A 331 6.94 -15.77 2.83
C GLY A 331 7.38 -16.81 1.79
N LYS A 332 6.87 -18.03 1.95
CA LYS A 332 7.09 -19.10 0.99
C LYS A 332 6.39 -18.75 -0.33
N ILE A 333 7.13 -18.79 -1.44
CA ILE A 333 6.61 -18.54 -2.78
C ILE A 333 6.20 -19.88 -3.39
N GLU A 334 4.90 -20.05 -3.64
CA GLU A 334 4.32 -21.27 -4.25
C GLU A 334 3.61 -20.98 -5.59
N PHE A 335 3.77 -19.76 -6.10
CA PHE A 335 3.14 -19.28 -7.33
C PHE A 335 4.19 -19.05 -8.44
N ALA A 336 3.70 -18.96 -9.68
CA ALA A 336 4.53 -18.74 -10.86
C ALA A 336 5.08 -17.30 -10.90
N PRO A 337 6.20 -17.04 -11.61
CA PRO A 337 6.70 -15.69 -11.89
C PRO A 337 5.59 -14.71 -12.30
N THR A 338 5.63 -13.48 -11.77
CA THR A 338 4.53 -12.51 -11.96
C THR A 338 4.78 -11.56 -13.13
N TYR A 339 5.97 -11.59 -13.71
CA TYR A 339 6.39 -10.80 -14.86
C TYR A 339 6.98 -11.70 -15.96
N LYS A 340 6.86 -11.44 -17.26
CA LYS A 340 6.00 -10.48 -17.95
C LYS A 340 4.95 -11.24 -18.78
N TYR A 341 3.67 -10.94 -18.57
CA TYR A 341 2.56 -11.50 -19.35
C TYR A 341 2.20 -10.62 -20.56
N TYR A 342 1.57 -11.23 -21.56
CA TYR A 342 0.76 -10.46 -22.52
C TYR A 342 -0.48 -9.89 -21.81
N LYS A 343 -0.95 -8.71 -22.24
CA LYS A 343 -2.15 -8.10 -21.66
C LYS A 343 -3.34 -9.05 -21.79
N ASN A 344 -4.14 -9.16 -20.73
CA ASN A 344 -5.34 -9.99 -20.66
C ASN A 344 -5.07 -11.47 -21.03
N SER A 345 -3.91 -11.99 -20.63
CA SER A 345 -3.48 -13.35 -20.97
C SER A 345 -2.63 -13.96 -19.86
N GLN A 346 -2.71 -15.28 -19.73
CA GLN A 346 -1.83 -16.08 -18.88
C GLN A 346 -0.55 -16.53 -19.62
N VAL A 347 -0.32 -16.02 -20.83
CA VAL A 347 0.84 -16.35 -21.65
C VAL A 347 1.95 -15.34 -21.42
N TYR A 348 3.15 -15.84 -21.10
CA TYR A 348 4.34 -15.02 -20.98
C TYR A 348 4.75 -14.38 -22.30
N TYR A 349 5.17 -13.12 -22.20
CA TYR A 349 5.68 -12.34 -23.32
C TYR A 349 6.88 -13.04 -23.97
N GLY A 350 6.93 -13.06 -25.30
CA GLY A 350 8.01 -13.66 -26.07
C GLY A 350 7.88 -15.18 -26.33
N CYS A 351 6.79 -15.81 -25.91
CA CYS A 351 6.46 -17.19 -26.28
C CYS A 351 5.93 -17.34 -27.73
N ASP A 352 5.43 -16.28 -28.35
CA ASP A 352 4.94 -16.31 -29.73
C ASP A 352 6.08 -16.06 -30.73
N GLN A 353 6.40 -17.06 -31.56
CA GLN A 353 7.43 -16.97 -32.60
C GLN A 353 7.03 -16.03 -33.75
N LYS A 354 5.76 -15.63 -33.86
CA LYS A 354 5.25 -14.78 -34.95
C LYS A 354 5.61 -13.30 -34.83
N ARG A 355 6.09 -12.85 -33.66
CA ARG A 355 6.49 -11.45 -33.41
C ARG A 355 8.02 -11.32 -33.32
N LYS A 356 8.69 -11.53 -34.46
CA LYS A 356 10.15 -11.33 -34.57
C LYS A 356 10.48 -9.84 -34.44
N GLY A 357 11.31 -9.47 -33.46
CA GLY A 357 11.88 -8.12 -33.30
C GLY A 357 11.67 -7.44 -31.93
N GLU A 358 10.79 -7.98 -31.08
CA GLU A 358 10.53 -7.40 -29.75
C GLU A 358 11.56 -7.88 -28.71
N LYS A 359 12.00 -6.98 -27.81
CA LYS A 359 12.90 -7.35 -26.69
C LYS A 359 12.25 -8.44 -25.84
N LYS A 360 12.76 -9.67 -25.92
CA LYS A 360 12.34 -10.77 -25.05
C LYS A 360 12.64 -10.41 -23.60
N ARG A 361 11.70 -10.71 -22.71
CA ARG A 361 11.84 -10.59 -21.26
C ARG A 361 11.58 -11.97 -20.67
N ALA A 362 12.56 -12.49 -19.96
CA ALA A 362 12.41 -13.74 -19.23
C ALA A 362 11.35 -13.58 -18.13
N PRO A 363 10.60 -14.65 -17.82
CA PRO A 363 9.76 -14.67 -16.64
C PRO A 363 10.58 -14.34 -15.38
N ALA A 364 10.01 -13.53 -14.48
CA ALA A 364 10.60 -13.15 -13.20
C ALA A 364 9.51 -12.99 -12.14
#